data_AF-A0A2S7J0A4-F1
#
_entry.id   AF-A0A2S7J0A4-F1
#
_cell.length_a   1.000
_cell.length_b   1.000
_cell.length_c   1.000
_cell.angle_alpha   90.00
_cell.angle_beta   90.00
_cell.angle_gamma   90.00
#
_symmetry.space_group_name_H-M   'P 1'
#
loop_
_entity.id
_entity.type
_entity.pdbx_description
1 polymer ?
#
loop_
_entity_poly.entity_id
_entity_poly.type
_entity_poly.pdbx_seq_one_letter_code
_entity_poly.pdbx_strand_id
1 'polypeptide(L)'
;MMSEPTLAAILAAKDVPVDQLLAGVAHRARQAGLRVAGFLQHRENNTDECCRDIEIEHIGTGVTQIISQSLGSGSKGCRLDPAALADVAGSLLAELDGGADMLILNRFGKGETEGHGFRALIETAYARQIPVLTVVRETYVEGWNDFAGECGVLLAPDSQATLGWFDRVMELRKLPEAV
;
A
#
# COMPACT_ATOMS: atom_id res chain seq x y z
N MET A 1 -4.36 27.08 -5.29
CA MET A 1 -3.28 26.30 -4.67
C MET A 1 -3.65 24.85 -4.85
N MET A 2 -2.87 24.08 -5.61
CA MET A 2 -3.08 22.63 -5.71
C MET A 2 -2.39 22.02 -4.49
N SER A 3 -3.18 21.42 -3.58
CA SER A 3 -2.65 20.67 -2.45
C SER A 3 -1.86 19.46 -2.94
N GLU A 4 -0.75 19.12 -2.28
CA GLU A 4 0.01 17.91 -2.61
C GLU A 4 -0.92 16.68 -2.44
N PRO A 5 -1.02 15.79 -3.46
CA PRO A 5 -1.79 14.55 -3.36
C PRO A 5 -1.32 13.68 -2.17
N THR A 6 -2.26 13.31 -1.30
CA THR A 6 -1.99 12.44 -0.14
C THR A 6 -2.15 10.96 -0.48
N LEU A 7 -2.64 10.62 -1.68
CA LEU A 7 -2.60 9.27 -2.23
C LEU A 7 -1.45 9.18 -3.24
N ALA A 8 -0.59 8.18 -3.09
CA ALA A 8 0.46 7.90 -4.05
C ALA A 8 0.51 6.41 -4.39
N ALA A 9 0.71 6.12 -5.68
CA ALA A 9 1.01 4.79 -6.16
C ALA A 9 2.32 4.77 -6.93
N ILE A 10 3.20 3.84 -6.59
CA ILE A 10 4.40 3.57 -7.37
C ILE A 10 3.98 2.84 -8.63
N LEU A 11 4.23 3.42 -9.81
CA LEU A 11 4.00 2.75 -11.08
C LEU A 11 5.15 1.79 -11.37
N ALA A 12 4.86 0.49 -11.32
CA ALA A 12 5.88 -0.54 -11.49
C ALA A 12 5.45 -1.65 -12.46
N ALA A 13 6.40 -2.04 -13.33
CA ALA A 13 6.28 -3.26 -14.11
C ALA A 13 6.35 -4.50 -13.19
N LYS A 14 5.90 -5.66 -13.71
CA LYS A 14 5.74 -6.91 -12.94
C LYS A 14 7.00 -7.34 -12.16
N ASP A 15 8.18 -7.10 -12.74
CA ASP A 15 9.47 -7.61 -12.26
C ASP A 15 10.31 -6.54 -11.54
N VAL A 16 9.74 -5.34 -11.34
CA VAL A 16 10.42 -4.29 -10.57
C VAL A 16 10.25 -4.57 -9.07
N PRO A 17 11.35 -4.66 -8.30
CA PRO A 17 11.31 -4.94 -6.86
C PRO A 17 10.88 -3.68 -6.08
N VAL A 18 9.58 -3.44 -6.02
CA VAL A 18 8.96 -2.31 -5.29
C VAL A 18 8.94 -2.49 -3.78
N ASP A 19 9.06 -3.73 -3.30
CA ASP A 19 8.96 -4.07 -1.88
C ASP A 19 10.03 -3.32 -1.06
N GLN A 20 11.23 -3.17 -1.62
CA GLN A 20 12.33 -2.41 -1.00
C GLN A 20 12.04 -0.90 -0.93
N LEU A 21 11.28 -0.36 -1.87
CA LEU A 21 10.89 1.06 -1.87
C LEU A 21 9.85 1.33 -0.77
N LEU A 22 8.84 0.46 -0.65
CA LEU A 22 7.85 0.53 0.42
C LEU A 22 8.52 0.36 1.80
N ALA A 23 9.43 -0.61 1.93
CA ALA A 23 10.20 -0.83 3.15
C ALA A 23 11.09 0.38 3.48
N GLY A 24 11.69 1.03 2.48
CA GLY A 24 12.47 2.25 2.65
C GLY A 24 11.64 3.40 3.24
N VAL A 25 10.42 3.59 2.74
CA VAL A 25 9.50 4.60 3.27
C VAL A 25 9.03 4.25 4.69
N ALA A 26 8.67 2.99 4.95
CA ALA A 26 8.31 2.52 6.29
C ALA A 26 9.46 2.73 7.29
N HIS A 27 10.70 2.44 6.88
CA HIS A 27 11.89 2.66 7.69
C HIS A 27 12.11 4.15 7.98
N ARG A 28 12.02 5.01 6.97
CA ARG A 28 12.15 6.46 7.10
C ARG A 28 11.10 7.04 8.05
N ALA A 29 9.85 6.59 7.94
CA ALA A 29 8.75 7.01 8.82
C ALA A 29 9.00 6.58 10.28
N ARG A 30 9.44 5.34 10.50
CA ARG A 30 9.80 4.84 11.82
C ARG A 30 10.96 5.63 12.45
N GLN A 31 11.98 5.98 11.67
CA GLN A 31 13.08 6.84 12.13
C GLN A 31 12.60 8.25 12.52
N ALA A 32 11.52 8.74 11.90
CA ALA A 32 10.88 9.99 12.25
C ALA A 32 9.90 9.88 13.43
N GLY A 33 9.77 8.71 14.06
CA GLY A 33 8.86 8.46 15.18
C GLY A 33 7.39 8.35 14.79
N LEU A 34 7.10 8.17 13.49
CA LEU A 34 5.73 8.06 12.96
C LEU A 34 5.19 6.64 13.07
N ARG A 35 3.88 6.54 13.28
CA ARG A 35 3.13 5.28 13.31
C ARG A 35 2.66 4.92 11.91
N VAL A 36 3.28 3.90 11.32
CA VAL A 36 2.88 3.38 10.01
C VAL A 36 1.97 2.18 10.20
N ALA A 37 0.73 2.31 9.74
CA ALA A 37 -0.17 1.17 9.56
C ALA A 37 0.09 0.59 8.17
N GLY A 38 0.03 -0.73 8.02
CA GLY A 38 0.09 -1.33 6.70
C GLY A 38 0.78 -2.67 6.62
N PHE A 39 1.02 -3.07 5.37
CA PHE A 39 1.66 -4.33 5.04
C PHE A 39 2.81 -4.13 4.05
N LEU A 40 3.92 -4.81 4.32
CA LEU A 40 4.99 -5.05 3.36
C LEU A 40 4.89 -6.48 2.83
N GLN A 41 5.42 -6.71 1.64
CA GLN A 41 5.54 -8.05 1.09
C GLN A 41 7.03 -8.37 0.95
N HIS A 42 7.45 -9.55 1.40
CA HIS A 42 8.82 -10.04 1.20
C HIS A 42 8.80 -11.10 0.12
N ARG A 43 9.38 -10.81 -1.06
CA ARG A 43 9.64 -11.84 -2.06
C ARG A 43 11.00 -12.46 -1.80
N GLU A 44 11.04 -13.74 -1.43
CA GLU A 44 12.31 -14.48 -1.42
C GLU A 44 12.82 -14.70 -2.86
N ASN A 45 14.06 -14.27 -3.13
CA ASN A 45 14.68 -14.21 -4.46
C ASN A 45 15.05 -15.58 -5.08
N ASN A 46 14.73 -16.72 -4.48
CA ASN A 46 15.50 -17.95 -4.73
C ASN A 46 14.76 -19.21 -5.20
N THR A 47 13.53 -19.16 -5.72
CA THR A 47 12.92 -20.37 -6.33
C THR A 47 11.93 -20.08 -7.48
N ASP A 48 12.15 -20.82 -8.56
CA ASP A 48 11.55 -20.78 -9.91
C ASP A 48 10.11 -21.34 -10.02
N GLU A 49 9.30 -21.28 -8.95
CA GLU A 49 7.96 -21.89 -8.97
C GLU A 49 6.82 -20.87 -9.10
N CYS A 50 6.07 -21.02 -10.19
CA CYS A 50 4.89 -20.26 -10.62
C CYS A 50 3.69 -20.32 -9.64
N CYS A 51 3.87 -20.80 -8.41
CA CYS A 51 2.81 -21.22 -7.51
C CYS A 51 2.98 -20.73 -6.06
N ARG A 52 3.70 -19.63 -5.79
CA ARG A 52 3.90 -19.17 -4.41
C ARG A 52 2.69 -18.49 -3.78
N ASP A 53 2.57 -18.74 -2.49
CA ASP A 53 1.67 -18.05 -1.58
C ASP A 53 2.08 -16.57 -1.41
N ILE A 54 1.12 -15.71 -1.11
CA ILE A 54 1.31 -14.27 -0.89
C ILE A 54 1.47 -14.09 0.62
N GLU A 55 2.71 -13.92 1.06
CA GLU A 55 3.04 -13.54 2.44
C GLU A 55 3.14 -12.02 2.56
N ILE A 56 2.58 -11.48 3.63
CA ILE A 56 2.66 -10.07 4.02
C ILE A 56 3.16 -9.95 5.46
N GLU A 57 3.97 -8.91 5.74
CA GLU A 57 4.40 -8.52 7.08
C GLU A 57 3.62 -7.28 7.51
N HIS A 58 3.01 -7.34 8.69
CA HIS A 58 2.36 -6.20 9.32
C HIS A 58 3.40 -5.22 9.87
N ILE A 59 3.41 -3.98 9.39
CA ILE A 59 4.45 -2.99 9.70
C ILE A 59 4.50 -2.63 11.19
N GLY A 60 3.33 -2.54 11.84
CA GLY A 60 3.22 -2.16 13.24
C GLY A 60 3.73 -3.23 14.21
N THR A 61 3.59 -4.51 13.87
CA THR A 61 3.87 -5.64 14.79
C THR A 61 5.03 -6.53 14.34
N GLY A 62 5.41 -6.49 13.07
CA GLY A 62 6.37 -7.41 12.44
C GLY A 62 5.84 -8.83 12.24
N VAL A 63 4.55 -9.07 12.45
CA VAL A 63 3.93 -10.39 12.27
C VAL A 63 3.74 -10.67 10.78
N THR A 64 4.19 -11.84 10.32
CA THR A 64 3.97 -12.30 8.93
C THR A 64 2.76 -13.22 8.83
N GLN A 65 2.00 -13.09 7.73
CA GLN A 65 0.79 -13.88 7.47
C GLN A 65 0.67 -14.19 5.97
N ILE A 66 0.16 -15.38 5.66
CA ILE A 66 -0.17 -15.78 4.28
C ILE A 66 -1.62 -15.38 3.98
N ILE A 67 -1.83 -14.61 2.92
CA ILE A 67 -3.17 -14.14 2.48
C ILE A 67 -3.64 -14.78 1.17
N SER A 68 -3.00 -15.88 0.77
CA SER A 68 -3.38 -16.63 -0.43
C SER A 68 -3.77 -18.06 -0.12
N GLN A 69 -4.71 -18.58 -0.91
CA GLN A 69 -5.12 -19.97 -0.92
C GLN A 69 -4.60 -20.70 -2.16
N SER A 70 -4.31 -21.99 -1.99
CA SER A 70 -3.99 -22.89 -3.09
C SER A 70 -5.27 -23.35 -3.79
N LEU A 71 -5.48 -22.90 -5.03
CA LEU A 71 -6.68 -23.22 -5.83
C LEU A 71 -6.56 -24.47 -6.73
N GLY A 72 -5.50 -25.26 -6.57
CA GLY A 72 -5.24 -26.46 -7.38
C GLY A 72 -4.79 -26.17 -8.83
N SER A 73 -4.34 -27.21 -9.54
CA SER A 73 -3.89 -27.12 -10.93
C SER A 73 -5.08 -26.93 -11.88
N GLY A 74 -5.29 -25.70 -12.35
CA GLY A 74 -6.31 -25.38 -13.36
C GLY A 74 -7.26 -24.24 -13.01
N SER A 75 -7.18 -23.68 -11.80
CA SER A 75 -8.01 -22.53 -11.43
C SER A 75 -7.47 -21.23 -12.05
N LYS A 76 -8.35 -20.50 -12.75
CA LYS A 76 -8.11 -19.12 -13.24
C LYS A 76 -8.51 -18.05 -12.22
N GLY A 77 -8.99 -18.47 -11.04
CA GLY A 77 -9.47 -17.58 -9.98
C GLY A 77 -8.35 -16.84 -9.25
N CYS A 78 -8.68 -15.70 -8.64
CA CYS A 78 -7.76 -14.97 -7.78
C CYS A 78 -7.35 -15.85 -6.61
N ARG A 79 -6.05 -16.11 -6.43
CA ARG A 79 -5.51 -16.92 -5.32
C ARG A 79 -5.63 -16.24 -3.95
N LEU A 80 -6.10 -14.99 -3.88
CA LEU A 80 -6.27 -14.31 -2.60
C LEU A 80 -7.36 -15.01 -1.78
N ASP A 81 -7.08 -15.28 -0.51
CA ASP A 81 -8.08 -15.78 0.43
C ASP A 81 -8.90 -14.59 0.97
N PRO A 82 -10.21 -14.50 0.66
CA PRO A 82 -11.04 -13.38 1.11
C PRO A 82 -11.17 -13.28 2.64
N ALA A 83 -11.15 -14.40 3.35
CA ALA A 83 -11.24 -14.42 4.81
C ALA A 83 -9.93 -13.89 5.42
N ALA A 84 -8.79 -14.42 4.96
CA ALA A 84 -7.49 -13.93 5.40
C ALA A 84 -7.33 -12.42 5.10
N LEU A 85 -7.81 -11.96 3.94
CA LEU A 85 -7.79 -10.55 3.58
C LEU A 85 -8.68 -9.68 4.49
N ALA A 86 -9.87 -10.16 4.83
CA ALA A 86 -10.79 -9.46 5.73
C ALA A 86 -10.22 -9.34 7.15
N ASP A 87 -9.59 -10.40 7.65
CA ASP A 87 -8.95 -10.41 8.98
C ASP A 87 -7.83 -9.37 9.07
N VAL A 88 -6.94 -9.35 8.08
CA VAL A 88 -5.82 -8.38 8.05
C VAL A 88 -6.32 -6.95 7.80
N ALA A 89 -7.40 -6.77 7.05
CA ALA A 89 -8.03 -5.46 6.86
C ALA A 89 -8.68 -4.93 8.14
N GLY A 90 -9.33 -5.79 8.92
CA GLY A 90 -9.93 -5.43 10.21
C GLY A 90 -8.88 -4.92 11.21
N SER A 91 -7.69 -5.55 11.25
CA SER A 91 -6.56 -5.09 12.06
C SER A 91 -6.12 -3.68 11.67
N LEU A 92 -5.91 -3.42 10.37
CA LEU A 92 -5.50 -2.10 9.90
C LEU A 92 -6.53 -1.01 10.19
N LEU A 93 -7.82 -1.32 10.09
CA LEU A 93 -8.86 -0.34 10.38
C LEU A 93 -8.76 0.18 11.83
N ALA A 94 -8.52 -0.73 12.78
CA ALA A 94 -8.31 -0.37 14.18
C ALA A 94 -7.02 0.45 14.38
N GLU A 95 -5.96 0.18 13.62
CA GLU A 95 -4.74 1.00 13.67
C GLU A 95 -4.95 2.41 13.13
N LEU A 96 -5.71 2.54 12.04
CA LEU A 96 -6.09 3.83 11.48
C LEU A 96 -6.97 4.62 12.48
N ASP A 97 -7.90 3.95 13.17
CA ASP A 97 -8.70 4.54 14.26
C ASP A 97 -7.82 4.99 15.44
N GLY A 98 -6.76 4.25 15.71
CA GLY A 98 -5.83 4.49 16.80
C GLY A 98 -4.81 5.61 16.54
N GLY A 99 -4.91 6.35 15.43
CA GLY A 99 -4.04 7.48 15.09
C GLY A 99 -2.76 7.08 14.36
N ALA A 100 -2.88 6.29 13.29
CA ALA A 100 -1.77 6.09 12.36
C ALA A 100 -1.43 7.38 11.61
N ASP A 101 -0.14 7.60 11.36
CA ASP A 101 0.37 8.77 10.62
C ASP A 101 0.42 8.51 9.11
N MET A 102 0.47 7.24 8.70
CA MET A 102 0.59 6.82 7.31
C MET A 102 0.03 5.41 7.11
N LEU A 103 -0.55 5.16 5.94
CA LEU A 103 -0.91 3.82 5.47
C LEU A 103 0.03 3.38 4.33
N ILE A 104 0.60 2.18 4.43
CA ILE A 104 1.36 1.55 3.35
C ILE A 104 0.69 0.23 2.95
N LEU A 105 0.37 0.07 1.68
CA LEU A 105 -0.19 -1.16 1.14
C LEU A 105 0.72 -1.73 0.06
N ASN A 106 0.76 -3.05 -0.05
CA ASN A 106 1.61 -3.74 -1.00
C ASN A 106 1.19 -3.51 -2.46
N ARG A 107 -0.12 -3.39 -2.74
CA ARG A 107 -0.62 -3.16 -4.10
C ARG A 107 -2.05 -2.62 -4.17
N PHE A 108 -2.31 -1.90 -5.25
CA PHE A 108 -3.61 -1.61 -5.84
C PHE A 108 -3.72 -2.36 -7.16
N GLY A 109 -4.79 -3.14 -7.35
CA GLY A 109 -4.98 -3.93 -8.55
C GLY A 109 -6.45 -4.20 -8.86
N LYS A 110 -6.71 -5.40 -9.41
CA LYS A 110 -8.04 -5.79 -9.86
C LYS A 110 -9.10 -5.67 -8.76
N GLY A 111 -8.80 -6.20 -7.58
CA GLY A 111 -9.74 -6.18 -6.44
C GLY A 111 -10.14 -4.75 -6.09
N GLU A 112 -9.16 -3.87 -5.93
CA GLU A 112 -9.40 -2.47 -5.55
C GLU A 112 -10.10 -1.67 -6.65
N THR A 113 -9.79 -1.96 -7.92
CA THR A 113 -10.49 -1.38 -9.08
C THR A 113 -11.96 -1.80 -9.09
N GLU A 114 -12.26 -3.04 -8.71
CA GLU A 114 -13.62 -3.61 -8.66
C GLU A 114 -14.37 -3.32 -7.34
N GLY A 115 -13.82 -2.50 -6.43
CA GLY A 115 -14.49 -2.15 -5.18
C GLY A 115 -14.19 -3.05 -3.97
N HIS A 116 -13.24 -3.98 -4.10
CA HIS A 116 -12.90 -4.99 -3.10
C HIS A 116 -11.47 -4.76 -2.56
N GLY A 117 -10.92 -5.78 -1.89
CA GLY A 117 -9.54 -5.75 -1.44
C GLY A 117 -9.31 -4.73 -0.33
N PHE A 118 -8.22 -3.99 -0.45
CA PHE A 118 -7.89 -2.93 0.52
C PHE A 118 -8.50 -1.57 0.18
N ARG A 119 -9.38 -1.48 -0.82
CA ARG A 119 -9.97 -0.20 -1.24
C ARG A 119 -10.60 0.58 -0.08
N ALA A 120 -11.42 -0.09 0.74
CA ALA A 120 -12.10 0.54 1.87
C ALA A 120 -11.12 1.13 2.90
N LEU A 121 -9.93 0.52 3.06
CA LEU A 121 -8.87 1.08 3.92
C LEU A 121 -8.27 2.33 3.33
N ILE A 122 -8.07 2.38 2.01
CA ILE A 122 -7.55 3.56 1.32
C ILE A 122 -8.54 4.72 1.46
N GLU A 123 -9.83 4.44 1.22
CA GLU A 123 -10.91 5.43 1.40
C GLU A 123 -10.98 5.94 2.84
N THR A 124 -10.87 5.03 3.82
CA THR A 124 -10.89 5.38 5.25
C THR A 124 -9.68 6.22 5.66
N ALA A 125 -8.47 5.83 5.22
CA ALA A 125 -7.26 6.60 5.48
C ALA A 125 -7.36 8.00 4.85
N TYR A 126 -7.83 8.09 3.61
CA TYR A 126 -8.04 9.36 2.92
C TYR A 126 -9.03 10.26 3.65
N ALA A 127 -10.18 9.72 4.09
CA ALA A 127 -11.18 10.47 4.86
C ALA A 127 -10.63 11.01 6.20
N ARG A 128 -9.59 10.38 6.74
CA ARG A 128 -8.88 10.78 7.96
C ARG A 128 -7.63 11.62 7.67
N GLN A 129 -7.46 12.02 6.41
CA GLN A 129 -6.30 12.76 5.91
C GLN A 129 -4.96 12.02 6.12
N ILE A 130 -4.99 10.70 6.35
CA ILE A 130 -3.81 9.86 6.51
C ILE A 130 -3.23 9.58 5.11
N PRO A 131 -1.97 9.97 4.82
CA PRO A 131 -1.35 9.69 3.52
C PRO A 131 -1.24 8.20 3.25
N VAL A 132 -1.45 7.80 2.00
CA VAL A 132 -1.43 6.41 1.56
C VAL A 132 -0.37 6.23 0.48
N LEU A 133 0.52 5.25 0.67
CA LEU A 133 1.43 4.79 -0.35
C LEU A 133 1.10 3.34 -0.74
N THR A 134 0.98 3.09 -2.03
CA THR A 134 0.77 1.75 -2.59
C THR A 134 1.56 1.55 -3.88
N VAL A 135 1.36 0.42 -4.54
CA VAL A 135 1.96 0.10 -5.84
C VAL A 135 0.85 -0.21 -6.84
N VAL A 136 0.94 0.34 -8.04
CA VAL A 136 0.05 0.02 -9.15
C VAL A 136 0.86 -0.52 -10.32
N ARG A 137 0.29 -1.51 -11.03
CA ARG A 137 0.86 -1.99 -12.30
C ARG A 137 0.24 -1.23 -13.45
N GLU A 138 0.95 -1.14 -14.56
CA GLU A 138 0.48 -0.51 -15.81
C GLU A 138 -0.96 -0.93 -16.18
N THR A 139 -1.30 -2.21 -16.05
CA THR A 139 -2.63 -2.76 -16.34
C THR A 139 -3.76 -2.16 -15.48
N TYR A 140 -3.46 -1.60 -14.31
CA TYR A 140 -4.43 -1.03 -13.37
C TYR A 140 -4.28 0.49 -13.19
N VAL A 141 -3.49 1.16 -14.03
CA VAL A 141 -3.30 2.62 -13.96
C VAL A 141 -4.62 3.36 -14.20
N GLU A 142 -5.41 2.92 -15.18
CA GLU A 142 -6.74 3.51 -15.43
C GLU A 142 -7.64 3.38 -14.19
N GLY A 143 -7.72 2.19 -13.61
CA GLY A 143 -8.47 1.95 -12.38
C GLY A 143 -7.97 2.75 -11.17
N TRP A 144 -6.66 3.00 -11.07
CA TRP A 144 -6.10 3.89 -10.06
C TRP A 144 -6.49 5.35 -10.31
N ASN A 145 -6.42 5.83 -11.55
CA ASN A 145 -6.78 7.20 -11.89
C ASN A 145 -8.27 7.46 -11.67
N ASP A 146 -9.14 6.51 -12.01
CA ASP A 146 -10.57 6.58 -11.74
C ASP A 146 -10.86 6.59 -10.23
N PHE A 147 -10.09 5.85 -9.44
CA PHE A 147 -10.23 5.78 -8.00
C PHE A 147 -9.71 7.04 -7.29
N ALA A 148 -8.48 7.44 -7.57
CA ALA A 148 -7.76 8.48 -6.83
C ALA A 148 -8.03 9.89 -7.39
N GLY A 149 -8.40 10.01 -8.67
CA GLY A 149 -8.63 11.28 -9.34
C GLY A 149 -7.48 12.28 -9.13
N GLU A 150 -7.83 13.53 -8.88
CA GLU A 150 -6.87 14.61 -8.58
C GLU A 150 -6.20 14.48 -7.19
N CYS A 151 -6.68 13.56 -6.36
CA CYS A 151 -6.16 13.31 -5.01
C CYS A 151 -4.98 12.33 -5.02
N GLY A 152 -4.69 11.73 -6.18
CA GLY A 152 -3.65 10.74 -6.39
C GLY A 152 -2.49 11.21 -7.27
N VAL A 153 -1.31 10.65 -7.02
CA VAL A 153 -0.13 10.80 -7.88
C VAL A 153 0.50 9.45 -8.21
N LEU A 154 1.03 9.33 -9.43
CA LEU A 154 1.89 8.21 -9.82
C LEU A 154 3.35 8.57 -9.61
N LEU A 155 4.06 7.75 -8.85
CA LEU A 155 5.48 7.92 -8.57
C LEU A 155 6.32 6.99 -9.45
N ALA A 156 7.50 7.47 -9.85
CA ALA A 156 8.51 6.63 -10.46
C ALA A 156 8.98 5.55 -9.46
N PRO A 157 9.36 4.35 -9.93
CA PRO A 157 9.76 3.23 -9.08
C PRO A 157 11.22 3.36 -8.62
N ASP A 158 11.53 4.47 -7.94
CA ASP A 158 12.84 4.74 -7.36
C ASP A 158 12.73 5.41 -5.98
N SER A 159 13.80 5.34 -5.21
CA SER A 159 13.83 5.87 -3.85
C SER A 159 13.71 7.39 -3.79
N GLN A 160 14.19 8.11 -4.82
CA GLN A 160 14.14 9.57 -4.84
C GLN A 160 12.69 10.05 -4.97
N ALA A 161 11.90 9.43 -5.86
CA ALA A 161 10.49 9.75 -6.04
C ALA A 161 9.66 9.38 -4.79
N THR A 162 9.88 8.19 -4.23
CA THR A 162 9.09 7.67 -3.10
C THR A 162 9.38 8.37 -1.78
N LEU A 163 10.66 8.51 -1.42
CA LEU A 163 11.05 9.24 -0.20
C LEU A 163 10.80 10.74 -0.35
N GLY A 164 11.00 11.30 -1.55
CA GLY A 164 10.71 12.71 -1.82
C GLY A 164 9.23 13.05 -1.65
N TRP A 165 8.32 12.19 -2.12
CA TRP A 165 6.89 12.37 -1.85
C TRP A 165 6.58 12.24 -0.35
N PHE A 166 7.12 11.21 0.31
CA PHE A 166 6.95 11.02 1.76
C PHE A 166 7.38 12.26 2.56
N ASP A 167 8.57 12.80 2.32
CA ASP A 167 9.08 13.96 3.06
C ASP A 167 8.17 15.19 2.84
N ARG A 168 7.70 15.45 1.60
CA ARG A 168 6.79 16.56 1.30
C ARG A 168 5.44 16.44 2.02
N VAL A 169 4.78 15.29 1.95
CA VAL A 169 3.46 15.12 2.60
C VAL A 169 3.55 15.19 4.12
N MET A 170 4.65 14.69 4.70
CA MET A 170 4.86 14.75 6.15
C MET A 170 5.25 16.14 6.63
N GLU A 171 5.98 16.91 5.83
CA GLU A 171 6.26 18.32 6.11
C GLU A 171 4.96 19.14 6.11
N LEU A 172 4.11 18.98 5.09
CA LEU A 172 2.82 19.66 5.00
C LEU A 172 1.88 19.34 6.17
N ARG A 173 1.91 18.11 6.69
CA ARG A 173 1.14 17.70 7.89
C ARG A 173 1.66 18.30 9.19
N LYS A 174 2.94 18.65 9.27
CA LYS A 174 3.56 19.27 10.46
C LYS A 174 3.34 20.78 10.51
N LEU A 175 3.11 21.41 9.36
CA LEU A 175 2.75 22.82 9.32
C LEU A 175 1.37 22.96 9.96
N PRO A 176 1.23 23.74 11.06
CA PRO A 176 -0.10 24.04 11.59
C PRO A 176 -0.90 24.72 10.47
N GLU A 177 -2.18 24.36 10.31
CA GLU A 177 -3.11 25.11 9.48
C GLU A 177 -3.02 26.57 9.95
N ALA A 178 -2.39 27.42 9.14
CA ALA A 178 -2.33 28.84 9.40
C ALA A 178 -3.77 29.34 9.34
N VAL A 179 -4.30 29.70 10.51
CA VAL A 179 -5.63 30.27 10.77
C VAL A 179 -5.96 31.40 9.80
#